data_AF-A0A822F228-F1
#
_entry.id   AF-A0A822F228-F1
#
_cell.length_a   1.000
_cell.length_b   1.000
_cell.length_c   1.000
_cell.angle_alpha   90.00
_cell.angle_beta   90.00
_cell.angle_gamma   90.00
#
_symmetry.space_group_name_H-M   'P 1'
#
loop_
_entity.id
_entity.type
_entity.pdbx_description
1 polymer ?
#
loop_
_entity_poly.entity_id
_entity_poly.type
_entity_poly.pdbx_seq_one_letter_code
_entity_poly.pdbx_strand_id
1 'polypeptide(L)' 'FFKRTVQNKRKYRCNGNGSCIIDKSQRNRCQYCRFRKCLMKGMVIAAVRYDRTPGGRTPANVMQLYK' A
#
# COMPACT_ATOMS: atom_id res chain seq x y z
N PHE A 1 -3.96 -3.54 5.62
CA PHE A 1 -4.53 -3.03 4.36
C PHE A 1 -3.57 -3.29 3.20
N PHE A 2 -2.42 -2.59 3.13
CA PHE A 2 -1.45 -2.68 2.03
C PHE A 2 -1.08 -4.11 1.61
N LYS A 3 -0.62 -4.96 2.55
CA LYS A 3 -0.31 -6.39 2.30
C LYS A 3 -1.43 -7.11 1.55
N ARG A 4 -2.67 -6.99 2.03
CA ARG A 4 -3.86 -7.61 1.44
C ARG A 4 -4.20 -7.03 0.06
N THR A 5 -3.99 -5.73 -0.14
CA THR A 5 -4.18 -5.08 -1.44
C THR A 5 -3.21 -5.63 -2.47
N VAL A 6 -1.93 -5.73 -2.12
CA VAL A 6 -0.88 -6.24 -3.01
C VAL A 6 -1.05 -7.73 -3.29
N GLN A 7 -1.12 -8.57 -2.24
CA GLN A 7 -1.18 -10.02 -2.40
C GLN A 7 -2.41 -10.48 -3.21
N ASN A 8 -3.55 -9.82 -3.02
CA ASN A 8 -4.78 -10.18 -3.72
C ASN A 8 -5.04 -9.33 -4.96
N LYS A 9 -4.03 -8.56 -5.43
CA LYS A 9 -4.10 -7.69 -6.62
C LYS A 9 -5.37 -6.83 -6.66
N ARG A 10 -5.79 -6.30 -5.50
CA ARG A 10 -7.05 -5.57 -5.38
C ARG A 10 -6.94 -4.22 -6.11
N LYS A 11 -7.87 -3.99 -7.04
CA LYS A 11 -8.03 -2.70 -7.72
C LYS A 11 -9.16 -1.94 -7.04
N TYR A 12 -8.91 -0.67 -6.71
CA TYR A 12 -9.89 0.22 -6.10
C TYR A 12 -10.16 1.39 -7.03
N ARG A 13 -11.37 1.94 -6.96
CA ARG A 13 -11.76 3.18 -7.63
C ARG A 13 -12.12 4.22 -6.58
N CYS A 14 -11.80 5.48 -6.84
CA CYS A 14 -12.26 6.59 -6.00
C CYS A 14 -13.68 6.99 -6.44
N ASN A 15 -14.54 7.33 -5.49
CA ASN A 15 -15.87 7.88 -5.77
C ASN A 15 -15.87 9.41 -5.94
N GLY A 16 -14.71 10.05 -5.79
CA GLY A 16 -14.52 11.49 -6.00
C GLY A 16 -13.33 11.76 -6.93
N ASN A 17 -12.64 12.88 -6.72
CA ASN A 17 -11.52 13.35 -7.55
C ASN A 17 -10.18 12.60 -7.33
N GLY A 18 -10.17 11.51 -6.57
CA GLY A 18 -8.95 10.78 -6.26
C GLY A 18 -8.03 11.45 -5.23
N SER A 19 -8.43 12.54 -4.56
CA SER A 19 -7.61 13.26 -3.56
C SER A 19 -8.23 13.29 -2.16
N CYS A 20 -9.02 12.27 -1.79
CA CYS A 20 -9.64 12.19 -0.47
C CYS A 20 -8.62 12.36 0.68
N ILE A 21 -9.02 13.08 1.73
CA ILE A 21 -8.25 13.20 2.97
C ILE A 21 -8.27 11.85 3.69
N ILE A 22 -7.09 11.34 4.03
CA ILE A 22 -6.92 10.04 4.71
C ILE A 22 -6.31 10.29 6.10
N ASP A 23 -7.15 10.23 7.11
CA ASP A 23 -6.80 10.29 8.53
C ASP A 23 -7.23 8.99 9.26
N LYS A 24 -7.11 8.95 10.60
CA LYS A 24 -7.45 7.75 11.37
C LYS A 24 -8.95 7.38 11.32
N SER A 25 -9.86 8.36 11.27
CA SER A 25 -11.31 8.12 11.34
C SER A 25 -11.91 7.76 9.98
N GLN A 26 -11.44 8.36 8.88
CA GLN A 26 -12.03 8.17 7.55
C GLN A 26 -11.16 7.42 6.54
N ARG A 27 -9.98 6.89 6.92
CA ARG A 27 -9.13 6.08 6.01
C ARG A 27 -9.83 4.89 5.35
N ASN A 28 -10.92 4.38 5.91
CA ASN A 28 -11.66 3.26 5.34
C ASN A 28 -12.68 3.70 4.26
N ARG A 29 -13.05 4.99 4.18
CA ARG A 29 -14.05 5.50 3.23
C ARG A 29 -13.59 5.40 1.77
N CYS A 30 -12.29 5.59 1.51
CA CYS A 30 -11.73 5.52 0.16
C CYS A 30 -10.47 4.66 0.11
N GLN A 31 -10.65 3.40 -0.31
CA GLN A 31 -9.56 2.43 -0.43
C GLN A 31 -8.54 2.83 -1.51
N TYR A 32 -8.99 3.46 -2.60
CA TYR A 32 -8.12 3.98 -3.65
C TYR A 32 -7.15 5.03 -3.10
N CYS A 33 -7.66 6.11 -2.50
CA CYS A 33 -6.83 7.19 -1.98
C CYS A 33 -5.94 6.72 -0.82
N ARG A 34 -6.42 5.79 0.00
CA ARG A 34 -5.61 5.16 1.04
C ARG A 34 -4.42 4.40 0.45
N PHE A 35 -4.65 3.57 -0.57
CA PHE A 35 -3.58 2.81 -1.21
C PHE A 35 -2.58 3.74 -1.91
N ARG A 36 -3.07 4.76 -2.63
CA ARG A 36 -2.22 5.79 -3.22
C ARG A 36 -1.35 6.50 -2.18
N LYS A 37 -1.92 6.88 -1.03
CA LYS A 37 -1.17 7.51 0.07
C LYS A 37 -0.12 6.59 0.68
N CYS A 38 -0.37 5.28 0.77
CA CYS A 38 0.64 4.30 1.19
C CYS A 38 1.87 4.34 0.27
N LEU A 39 1.66 4.33 -1.04
CA LEU A 39 2.76 4.43 -2.02
C LEU A 39 3.50 5.76 -1.89
N MET A 40 2.77 6.88 -1.79
CA MET A 40 3.37 8.22 -1.62
C MET A 40 4.16 8.38 -0.32
N LYS A 41 3.88 7.57 0.70
CA LYS A 41 4.63 7.54 1.97
C LYS A 41 5.75 6.49 1.97
N GLY A 42 6.09 5.92 0.81
CA GLY A 42 7.23 5.02 0.62
C GLY A 42 6.96 3.55 0.91
N MET A 43 5.70 3.11 0.99
CA MET A 43 5.41 1.68 1.08
C MET A 43 5.68 1.00 -0.26
N VAL A 44 6.63 0.06 -0.29
CA VAL A 44 7.07 -0.61 -1.52
C VAL A 44 6.29 -1.90 -1.74
N ILE A 45 5.77 -2.10 -2.96
CA ILE A 45 5.02 -3.32 -3.34
C ILE A 45 5.94 -4.55 -3.28
N ALA A 46 7.18 -4.43 -3.77
CA ALA A 46 8.18 -5.49 -3.77
C ALA A 46 8.57 -5.96 -2.35
N ALA A 47 8.32 -5.16 -1.31
CA ALA A 47 8.53 -5.57 0.07
C ALA A 47 7.46 -6.56 0.58
N VAL A 48 6.35 -6.74 -0.16
CA VAL A 48 5.30 -7.70 0.19
C VAL A 48 5.64 -9.06 -0.40
N ARG A 49 5.99 -10.02 0.45
CA ARG A 49 6.28 -11.40 0.05
C ARG A 49 5.00 -12.15 -0.37
N TYR A 50 5.09 -12.94 -1.43
CA TYR A 50 3.96 -13.75 -1.95
C TYR A 50 3.82 -15.10 -1.24
N ASP A 51 4.92 -15.65 -0.75
CA ASP A 51 5.02 -16.92 0.00
C ASP A 51 4.31 -16.91 1.37
N ARG A 52 3.91 -15.72 1.86
CA ARG A 52 3.22 -15.50 3.15
C ARG A 52 4.01 -15.97 4.38
N THR A 53 5.31 -16.22 4.23
CA THR A 53 6.16 -16.65 5.36
C THR A 53 6.25 -15.52 6.40
N PRO A 54 6.06 -15.82 7.70
CA PRO A 54 6.30 -14.86 8.78
C PRO A 54 7.78 -14.50 8.91
N GLY A 55 8.07 -13.27 9.34
CA GLY A 55 9.45 -12.83 9.62
C GLY A 55 10.32 -12.59 8.37
N GLY A 56 11.58 -12.23 8.62
CA GLY A 56 12.56 -11.84 7.60
C GLY A 56 12.61 -10.32 7.35
N ARG A 57 13.82 -9.79 7.20
CA ARG A 57 14.03 -8.40 6.75
C ARG A 57 14.02 -8.38 5.23
N THR A 58 13.20 -7.53 4.63
CA THR A 58 13.33 -7.22 3.20
C THR A 58 14.70 -6.58 2.97
N PRO A 59 15.51 -7.11 2.03
CA PRO A 59 16.83 -6.58 1.74
C PRO A 59 16.81 -5.07 1.49
N ALA A 60 17.79 -4.34 2.04
CA ALA A 60 17.83 -2.87 1.96
C ALA A 60 17.90 -2.33 0.52
N ASN A 61 18.53 -3.09 -0.38
CA ASN A 61 18.55 -2.81 -1.82
C ASN A 61 17.15 -2.80 -2.46
N VAL A 62 16.20 -3.60 -1.96
CA VAL A 62 14.78 -3.56 -2.42
C VAL A 62 14.13 -2.22 -2.05
N MET A 63 14.57 -1.57 -0.97
CA MET A 63 14.05 -0.26 -0.57
C MET A 63 14.78 0.90 -1.26
N GLN A 64 16.05 0.73 -1.62
CA GLN A 64 16.89 1.78 -2.23
C GLN A 64 16.52 2.10 -3.69
N LEU A 65 15.96 1.14 -4.44
CA LEU A 65 15.58 1.31 -5.85
C LEU A 65 14.28 2.11 -6.06
N TYR A 66 13.50 2.35 -5.01
CA TYR A 66 12.20 3.04 -5.07
C TYR A 66 12.22 4.38 -4.34
N LYS A 67 13.42 4.96 -4.15
CA LYS A 67 13.64 6.25 -3.49
C LYS A 67 13.73 7.37 -4.52
#